data_AF-A0A7S1RWU1-F1
#
_entry.id   AF-A0A7S1RWU1-F1
#
_cell.length_a   1.000
_cell.length_b   1.000
_cell.length_c   1.000
_cell.angle_alpha   90.00
_cell.angle_beta   90.00
_cell.angle_gamma   90.00
#
_symmetry.space_group_name_H-M   'P 1'
#
loop_
_entity.id
_entity.type
_entity.pdbx_description
1 polymer ?
#
loop_
_entity_poly.entity_id
_entity_poly.type
_entity_poly.pdbx_seq_one_letter_code
_entity_poly.pdbx_strand_id
1 'polypeptide(L)'
;DTETLQGGQPPPPGGPHSMAHGATPSAAGAASGRSSSPRRTGDQEADLRDAEGAGYQGPLPLPHEDGPIFTSFKQELAPFAAEAVGTFIITLTFLINYREGVKAQGVISNTFMIMAMKFTFDTVSGANLNPSITISLLLSGRLRFRVGVKMIVAQILGAVCAGSVRFSISGEHTPYINIGPKVGHNWGQVAFVEILYTSLIVFVFLNTAASTRNNPRDDRNGFFGMAIGFVYMAGAFAGARVCHILLNSAIAVGVTIVDFRSTGVMRLAGWGYLMHDIIGAFLGTWLYRLVRPGEFDPVAQIDGSEPRETRSHKAASRVCAEFIGTFYVVLTKTLNRTSNSYSEPWSMMALMTSLVCSLRDVSGGYFNPAVTVSVALSRRGVLDVPTAVWDVIIQLFAGAMATGLVAGISRHVADIRLGDAPEGAVAFVEMAFTCLTCYVALATVTTMATASKTQQNNIAGLAYGACHMVSGVAAKDISGSILNPVVALAFSTLNAVDGNHESCMTYIVWELVGGVLATCIFFLTHPHLYAGRGGKDIDVDSRVPVLELAA
;
A
#
# COMPACT_ATOMS: atom_id res chain seq x y z
N ASP A 1 51.72 1.12 10.35
CA ASP A 1 52.51 0.03 10.96
C ASP A 1 51.51 -0.99 11.49
N THR A 2 51.13 -2.05 10.77
CA THR A 2 51.87 -3.24 10.26
C THR A 2 52.15 -4.33 11.29
N GLU A 3 51.32 -5.38 11.25
CA GLU A 3 51.66 -6.83 11.34
C GLU A 3 50.34 -7.59 11.02
N THR A 4 50.12 -8.37 9.95
CA THR A 4 50.75 -9.64 9.44
C THR A 4 50.68 -10.81 10.42
N LEU A 5 50.37 -12.07 10.05
CA LEU A 5 49.80 -12.69 8.83
C LEU A 5 49.45 -14.17 9.15
N GLN A 6 48.54 -14.79 8.38
CA GLN A 6 48.30 -16.24 8.11
C GLN A 6 46.78 -16.55 8.09
N GLY A 7 46.21 -17.33 7.16
CA GLY A 7 46.76 -17.98 5.97
C GLY A 7 45.95 -19.22 5.59
N GLY A 8 45.22 -19.19 4.47
CA GLY A 8 44.42 -20.34 4.00
C GLY A 8 44.00 -20.21 2.53
N GLN A 9 44.32 -21.21 1.70
CA GLN A 9 44.08 -21.20 0.24
C GLN A 9 42.73 -21.85 -0.17
N PRO A 10 42.19 -21.50 -1.35
CA PRO A 10 41.07 -22.20 -1.99
C PRO A 10 41.51 -23.41 -2.84
N PRO A 11 40.60 -24.33 -3.21
CA PRO A 11 40.90 -25.53 -4.00
C PRO A 11 41.05 -25.28 -5.52
N PRO A 12 41.68 -26.20 -6.28
CA PRO A 12 42.03 -26.03 -7.70
C PRO A 12 40.90 -26.40 -8.69
N PRO A 13 40.98 -25.94 -9.96
CA PRO A 13 40.01 -26.26 -11.01
C PRO A 13 40.30 -27.58 -11.74
N GLY A 14 39.25 -28.30 -12.14
CA GLY A 14 39.33 -29.51 -12.96
C GLY A 14 39.29 -29.22 -14.47
N GLY A 15 40.23 -29.82 -15.21
CA GLY A 15 40.34 -29.74 -16.68
C GLY A 15 39.53 -30.79 -17.46
N PRO A 16 39.66 -30.83 -18.80
CA PRO A 16 38.62 -31.33 -19.70
C PRO A 16 38.78 -32.79 -20.17
N HIS A 17 37.68 -33.38 -20.66
CA HIS A 17 37.69 -34.64 -21.42
C HIS A 17 37.24 -34.46 -22.89
N SER A 18 37.72 -35.38 -23.73
CA SER A 18 37.85 -35.24 -25.19
C SER A 18 36.68 -35.82 -26.01
N MET A 19 36.62 -35.34 -27.26
CA MET A 19 35.74 -35.69 -28.39
C MET A 19 35.47 -37.18 -28.66
N ALA A 20 34.30 -37.44 -29.27
CA ALA A 20 34.11 -38.49 -30.30
C ALA A 20 33.04 -38.04 -31.33
N HIS A 21 33.17 -38.51 -32.58
CA HIS A 21 32.40 -38.05 -33.77
C HIS A 21 31.04 -38.75 -33.99
N GLY A 22 30.15 -38.14 -34.79
CA GLY A 22 29.00 -38.84 -35.40
C GLY A 22 28.16 -37.98 -36.38
N ALA A 23 27.78 -38.56 -37.53
CA ALA A 23 26.95 -37.95 -38.59
C ALA A 23 25.90 -38.99 -39.09
N THR A 24 24.93 -38.73 -39.98
CA THR A 24 24.71 -37.66 -41.00
C THR A 24 23.17 -37.45 -41.18
N PRO A 25 22.65 -36.43 -41.89
CA PRO A 25 21.24 -36.02 -41.83
C PRO A 25 20.31 -36.69 -42.86
N SER A 26 19.00 -36.64 -42.61
CA SER A 26 17.89 -36.83 -43.57
C SER A 26 16.59 -36.32 -42.89
N ALA A 27 15.86 -35.28 -43.29
CA ALA A 27 15.22 -34.90 -44.57
C ALA A 27 13.68 -35.13 -44.56
N ALA A 28 12.96 -34.04 -44.84
CA ALA A 28 11.60 -33.84 -45.35
C ALA A 28 10.51 -34.95 -45.28
N GLY A 29 9.28 -34.53 -44.93
CA GLY A 29 8.05 -35.28 -45.20
C GLY A 29 6.79 -34.46 -44.91
N ALA A 30 6.10 -33.98 -45.95
CA ALA A 30 4.84 -33.23 -45.86
C ALA A 30 3.68 -34.00 -46.52
N ALA A 31 2.50 -34.01 -45.90
CA ALA A 31 1.16 -34.34 -46.45
C ALA A 31 0.15 -34.39 -45.28
N SER A 32 -0.85 -33.49 -45.15
CA SER A 32 -2.14 -33.41 -45.87
C SER A 32 -3.10 -34.59 -45.61
N GLY A 33 -4.28 -34.35 -44.98
CA GLY A 33 -5.29 -35.41 -44.80
C GLY A 33 -6.55 -35.07 -43.99
N ARG A 34 -7.51 -34.40 -44.65
CA ARG A 34 -8.99 -34.34 -44.40
C ARG A 34 -9.62 -34.92 -43.11
N SER A 35 -10.40 -34.04 -42.47
CA SER A 35 -11.73 -34.24 -41.84
C SER A 35 -12.30 -35.65 -41.59
N SER A 36 -12.65 -35.92 -40.34
CA SER A 36 -13.86 -36.67 -39.98
C SER A 36 -14.41 -36.17 -38.64
N SER A 37 -15.71 -35.87 -38.59
CA SER A 37 -16.45 -35.74 -37.32
C SER A 37 -17.21 -37.05 -37.07
N PRO A 38 -17.32 -37.47 -35.80
CA PRO A 38 -18.64 -37.92 -35.36
C PRO A 38 -19.00 -37.55 -33.91
N ARG A 39 -20.28 -37.20 -33.74
CA ARG A 39 -21.16 -37.49 -32.59
C ARG A 39 -20.70 -37.09 -31.16
N ARG A 40 -21.40 -36.09 -30.63
CA ARG A 40 -21.77 -36.03 -29.19
C ARG A 40 -22.51 -37.31 -28.78
N THR A 41 -22.16 -37.88 -27.62
CA THR A 41 -23.00 -38.16 -26.43
C THR A 41 -22.27 -39.14 -25.52
N GLY A 42 -21.91 -38.74 -24.29
CA GLY A 42 -21.27 -39.62 -23.31
C GLY A 42 -20.40 -38.87 -22.30
N ASP A 43 -19.33 -38.24 -22.78
CA ASP A 43 -18.18 -37.92 -21.90
C ASP A 43 -18.21 -36.52 -21.26
N GLN A 44 -19.11 -35.63 -21.66
CA GLN A 44 -19.16 -34.26 -21.13
C GLN A 44 -19.63 -34.15 -19.67
N GLU A 45 -20.28 -35.16 -19.08
CA GLU A 45 -20.61 -35.16 -17.64
C GLU A 45 -19.49 -35.71 -16.75
N ALA A 46 -18.46 -36.34 -17.34
CA ALA A 46 -17.24 -36.72 -16.64
C ALA A 46 -16.25 -35.55 -16.58
N ASP A 47 -15.96 -34.93 -17.73
CA ASP A 47 -15.08 -33.74 -17.82
C ASP A 47 -15.57 -32.55 -16.97
N LEU A 48 -16.88 -32.42 -16.74
CA LEU A 48 -17.44 -31.37 -15.89
C LEU A 48 -17.24 -31.60 -14.38
N ARG A 49 -16.85 -32.80 -13.95
CA ARG A 49 -16.52 -33.08 -12.53
C ARG A 49 -15.03 -32.89 -12.23
N ASP A 50 -14.17 -33.23 -13.18
CA ASP A 50 -12.72 -32.99 -13.03
C ASP A 50 -12.36 -31.50 -13.27
N ALA A 51 -13.23 -30.72 -13.91
CA ALA A 51 -13.10 -29.27 -14.03
C ALA A 51 -13.31 -28.49 -12.72
N GLU A 52 -13.97 -29.06 -11.69
CA GLU A 52 -14.18 -28.37 -10.40
C GLU A 52 -12.90 -28.29 -9.54
N GLY A 53 -11.83 -28.99 -9.94
CA GLY A 53 -10.50 -28.91 -9.31
C GLY A 53 -9.59 -27.78 -9.84
N ALA A 54 -9.99 -27.07 -10.90
CA ALA A 54 -9.13 -26.14 -11.63
C ALA A 54 -9.01 -24.74 -10.97
N GLY A 55 -8.08 -24.61 -10.02
CA GLY A 55 -7.09 -23.54 -10.09
C GLY A 55 -7.41 -22.13 -9.58
N TYR A 56 -7.78 -21.94 -8.30
CA TYR A 56 -7.58 -20.63 -7.65
C TYR A 56 -6.08 -20.37 -7.38
N GLN A 57 -5.46 -19.46 -8.15
CA GLN A 57 -4.00 -19.23 -8.16
C GLN A 57 -3.49 -18.01 -7.36
N GLY A 58 -4.15 -17.65 -6.24
CA GLY A 58 -3.62 -16.69 -5.24
C GLY A 58 -2.44 -17.24 -4.42
N PRO A 59 -1.76 -16.48 -3.52
CA PRO A 59 -0.67 -17.01 -2.67
C PRO A 59 -1.07 -18.30 -1.92
N LEU A 60 -0.09 -19.20 -1.67
CA LEU A 60 -0.19 -20.60 -1.16
C LEU A 60 -1.62 -21.08 -0.86
N PRO A 61 -2.15 -22.10 -1.56
CA PRO A 61 -3.57 -22.42 -1.59
C PRO A 61 -4.17 -22.57 -0.20
N LEU A 62 -4.95 -21.56 0.19
CA LEU A 62 -5.72 -21.58 1.44
C LEU A 62 -6.75 -22.73 1.34
N PRO A 63 -6.98 -23.46 2.45
CA PRO A 63 -7.28 -24.90 2.42
C PRO A 63 -8.40 -25.30 1.45
N HIS A 64 -8.09 -26.10 0.43
CA HIS A 64 -9.11 -26.89 -0.28
C HIS A 64 -9.54 -28.08 0.60
N GLU A 65 -10.85 -28.36 0.66
CA GLU A 65 -11.41 -29.47 1.45
C GLU A 65 -11.22 -30.84 0.74
N ASP A 66 -10.87 -30.80 -0.54
CA ASP A 66 -10.90 -31.93 -1.46
C ASP A 66 -9.50 -32.56 -1.58
N GLY A 67 -8.96 -32.99 -0.43
CA GLY A 67 -7.67 -33.69 -0.31
C GLY A 67 -6.75 -33.13 0.80
N PRO A 68 -5.94 -33.97 1.47
CA PRO A 68 -5.08 -33.52 2.56
C PRO A 68 -3.85 -32.75 2.03
N ILE A 69 -4.00 -31.42 1.89
CA ILE A 69 -2.87 -30.49 1.65
C ILE A 69 -1.80 -30.60 2.77
N PHE A 70 -2.26 -30.90 3.98
CA PHE A 70 -1.42 -31.03 5.16
C PHE A 70 -1.15 -32.49 5.48
N THR A 71 0.12 -32.88 5.43
CA THR A 71 0.57 -34.25 5.74
C THR A 71 0.62 -34.54 7.24
N SER A 72 0.37 -33.53 8.09
CA SER A 72 0.20 -33.70 9.54
C SER A 72 -0.68 -32.63 10.18
N PHE A 73 -1.32 -32.99 11.30
CA PHE A 73 -2.08 -32.08 12.17
C PHE A 73 -1.32 -30.78 12.53
N LYS A 74 0.01 -30.85 12.66
CA LYS A 74 0.85 -29.68 12.96
C LYS A 74 0.77 -28.62 11.85
N GLN A 75 0.69 -29.03 10.59
CA GLN A 75 0.59 -28.11 9.46
C GLN A 75 -0.83 -27.53 9.33
N GLU A 76 -1.88 -28.28 9.66
CA GLU A 76 -3.26 -27.73 9.72
C GLU A 76 -3.40 -26.68 10.84
N LEU A 77 -2.75 -26.89 12.00
CA LEU A 77 -2.82 -25.98 13.13
C LEU A 77 -1.94 -24.72 12.95
N ALA A 78 -0.85 -24.82 12.20
CA ALA A 78 0.17 -23.76 12.08
C ALA A 78 -0.37 -22.39 11.64
N PRO A 79 -1.27 -22.26 10.63
CA PRO A 79 -1.86 -20.97 10.26
C PRO A 79 -2.63 -20.31 11.42
N PHE A 80 -3.42 -21.07 12.17
CA PHE A 80 -4.20 -20.54 13.29
C PHE A 80 -3.30 -20.17 14.48
N ALA A 81 -2.25 -20.95 14.74
CA ALA A 81 -1.26 -20.60 15.75
C ALA A 81 -0.48 -19.32 15.38
N ALA A 82 -0.10 -19.16 14.11
CA ALA A 82 0.55 -17.95 13.60
C ALA A 82 -0.36 -16.71 13.72
N GLU A 83 -1.64 -16.82 13.38
CA GLU A 83 -2.63 -15.74 13.59
C GLU A 83 -2.78 -15.39 15.07
N ALA A 84 -2.90 -16.36 15.97
CA ALA A 84 -3.01 -16.11 17.40
C ALA A 84 -1.75 -15.44 17.99
N VAL A 85 -0.56 -15.94 17.64
CA VAL A 85 0.72 -15.40 18.15
C VAL A 85 1.00 -14.01 17.56
N GLY A 86 0.79 -13.82 16.26
CA GLY A 86 0.96 -12.51 15.62
C GLY A 86 -0.01 -11.47 16.18
N THR A 87 -1.29 -11.81 16.34
CA THR A 87 -2.28 -10.90 16.95
C THR A 87 -1.98 -10.64 18.44
N PHE A 88 -1.52 -11.64 19.19
CA PHE A 88 -1.04 -11.46 20.57
C PHE A 88 0.09 -10.43 20.64
N ILE A 89 1.12 -10.56 19.80
CA ILE A 89 2.30 -9.67 19.82
C ILE A 89 1.93 -8.23 19.45
N ILE A 90 1.16 -7.99 18.37
CA ILE A 90 0.74 -6.62 18.00
C ILE A 90 -0.19 -6.01 19.06
N THR A 91 -1.10 -6.80 19.64
CA THR A 91 -2.02 -6.33 20.68
C THR A 91 -1.26 -5.99 21.96
N LEU A 92 -0.33 -6.85 22.39
CA LEU A 92 0.46 -6.61 23.61
C LEU A 92 1.34 -5.36 23.45
N THR A 93 1.93 -5.17 22.26
CA THR A 93 2.72 -3.97 21.94
C THR A 93 1.85 -2.71 22.01
N PHE A 94 0.66 -2.72 21.38
CA PHE A 94 -0.32 -1.64 21.50
C PHE A 94 -0.70 -1.37 22.96
N LEU A 95 -0.94 -2.41 23.76
CA LEU A 95 -1.39 -2.28 25.15
C LEU A 95 -0.29 -1.87 26.14
N ILE A 96 0.99 -2.10 25.84
CA ILE A 96 2.13 -1.57 26.60
C ILE A 96 2.38 -0.10 26.24
N ASN A 97 2.21 0.25 24.96
CA ASN A 97 2.28 1.62 24.46
C ASN A 97 1.07 2.48 24.83
N TYR A 98 -0.05 1.85 25.20
CA TYR A 98 -1.27 2.52 25.65
C TYR A 98 -0.99 3.35 26.91
N ARG A 99 -0.95 4.67 26.73
CA ARG A 99 -0.85 5.69 27.78
C ARG A 99 -1.69 6.89 27.37
N GLU A 100 -2.03 7.75 28.33
CA GLU A 100 -2.67 9.03 28.01
C GLU A 100 -1.69 9.91 27.20
N GLY A 101 -2.17 10.41 26.06
CA GLY A 101 -1.37 11.15 25.08
C GLY A 101 -0.64 10.26 24.07
N VAL A 102 -0.74 10.61 22.78
CA VAL A 102 -0.05 9.87 21.70
C VAL A 102 1.42 10.27 21.67
N LYS A 103 2.29 9.43 22.21
CA LYS A 103 3.74 9.54 21.98
C LYS A 103 4.09 8.94 20.62
N ALA A 104 4.83 9.69 19.79
CA ALA A 104 5.22 9.22 18.46
C ALA A 104 5.95 7.87 18.48
N GLN A 105 6.81 7.64 19.48
CA GLN A 105 7.49 6.36 19.71
C GLN A 105 6.53 5.16 19.87
N GLY A 106 5.35 5.35 20.46
CA GLY A 106 4.34 4.30 20.61
C GLY A 106 3.68 3.93 19.28
N VAL A 107 3.31 4.94 18.48
CA VAL A 107 2.78 4.72 17.11
C VAL A 107 3.82 4.07 16.22
N ILE A 108 5.07 4.53 16.28
CA ILE A 108 6.19 4.01 15.51
C ILE A 108 6.47 2.55 15.87
N SER A 109 6.57 2.20 17.16
CA SER A 109 6.81 0.82 17.59
C SER A 109 5.63 -0.12 17.30
N ASN A 110 4.38 0.33 17.47
CA ASN A 110 3.20 -0.42 17.00
C ASN A 110 3.28 -0.71 15.49
N THR A 111 3.64 0.30 14.69
CA THR A 111 3.77 0.18 13.23
C THR A 111 4.83 -0.85 12.84
N PHE A 112 6.04 -0.73 13.38
CA PHE A 112 7.11 -1.68 13.09
C PHE A 112 6.81 -3.08 13.61
N MET A 113 6.02 -3.23 14.67
CA MET A 113 5.56 -4.54 15.14
C MET A 113 4.53 -5.17 14.18
N ILE A 114 3.57 -4.38 13.67
CA ILE A 114 2.64 -4.85 12.62
C ILE A 114 3.44 -5.29 11.38
N MET A 115 4.40 -4.48 10.95
CA MET A 115 5.29 -4.80 9.83
C MET A 115 6.08 -6.10 10.07
N ALA A 116 6.71 -6.24 11.23
CA ALA A 116 7.48 -7.42 11.61
C ALA A 116 6.61 -8.68 11.63
N MET A 117 5.47 -8.66 12.33
CA MET A 117 4.57 -9.82 12.40
C MET A 117 3.95 -10.16 11.03
N LYS A 118 3.66 -9.14 10.21
CA LYS A 118 3.18 -9.33 8.83
C LYS A 118 4.22 -10.04 7.95
N PHE A 119 5.52 -9.76 8.11
CA PHE A 119 6.58 -10.48 7.40
C PHE A 119 6.88 -11.86 8.00
N THR A 120 6.95 -11.99 9.34
CA THR A 120 7.25 -13.25 10.05
C THR A 120 6.25 -14.36 9.74
N PHE A 121 4.96 -14.05 9.69
CA PHE A 121 3.90 -15.05 9.54
C PHE A 121 3.27 -15.12 8.12
N ASP A 122 3.73 -14.28 7.17
CA ASP A 122 3.18 -14.23 5.80
C ASP A 122 3.14 -15.60 5.13
N THR A 123 4.25 -16.33 5.18
CA THR A 123 4.41 -17.65 4.54
C THR A 123 3.69 -18.78 5.27
N VAL A 124 3.14 -18.52 6.46
CA VAL A 124 2.46 -19.52 7.31
C VAL A 124 0.94 -19.35 7.28
N SER A 125 0.43 -18.13 7.41
CA SER A 125 -1.02 -17.85 7.47
C SER A 125 -1.50 -16.77 6.51
N GLY A 126 -0.60 -16.14 5.74
CA GLY A 126 -0.85 -14.85 5.11
C GLY A 126 -0.72 -13.67 6.08
N ALA A 127 -0.60 -13.91 7.39
CA ALA A 127 -0.54 -12.92 8.46
C ALA A 127 -1.62 -11.83 8.33
N ASN A 128 -2.88 -12.22 8.44
CA ASN A 128 -4.00 -11.28 8.44
C ASN A 128 -3.99 -10.44 9.72
N LEU A 129 -3.80 -11.12 10.86
CA LEU A 129 -3.68 -10.61 12.23
C LEU A 129 -4.83 -9.69 12.70
N ASN A 130 -5.91 -9.65 11.92
CA ASN A 130 -7.00 -8.69 12.00
C ASN A 130 -8.27 -9.32 11.36
N PRO A 131 -9.40 -9.37 12.07
CA PRO A 131 -10.64 -9.90 11.52
C PRO A 131 -11.13 -9.15 10.28
N SER A 132 -10.93 -7.83 10.19
CA SER A 132 -11.34 -7.04 9.02
C SER A 132 -10.55 -7.36 7.76
N ILE A 133 -9.25 -7.66 7.89
CA ILE A 133 -8.43 -8.18 6.78
C ILE A 133 -8.88 -9.60 6.40
N THR A 134 -9.23 -10.41 7.40
CA THR A 134 -9.73 -11.78 7.14
C THR A 134 -11.08 -11.75 6.42
N ILE A 135 -11.99 -10.86 6.83
CA ILE A 135 -13.28 -10.60 6.17
C ILE A 135 -13.07 -10.08 4.75
N SER A 136 -12.12 -9.18 4.50
CA SER A 136 -11.87 -8.67 3.15
C SER A 136 -11.40 -9.75 2.18
N LEU A 137 -10.62 -10.74 2.65
CA LEU A 137 -10.25 -11.92 1.88
C LEU A 137 -11.45 -12.84 1.60
N LEU A 138 -12.36 -13.03 2.56
CA LEU A 138 -13.63 -13.75 2.33
C LEU A 138 -14.47 -13.04 1.27
N LEU A 139 -14.67 -11.72 1.42
CA LEU A 139 -15.44 -10.88 0.50
C LEU A 139 -14.84 -10.83 -0.91
N SER A 140 -13.52 -10.97 -1.02
CA SER A 140 -12.77 -11.02 -2.29
C SER A 140 -12.72 -12.41 -2.92
N GLY A 141 -13.30 -13.45 -2.29
CA GLY A 141 -13.22 -14.84 -2.79
C GLY A 141 -11.84 -15.49 -2.62
N ARG A 142 -10.97 -14.92 -1.79
CA ARG A 142 -9.56 -15.31 -1.65
C ARG A 142 -9.26 -16.25 -0.48
N LEU A 143 -10.25 -16.46 0.39
CA LEU A 143 -10.16 -17.29 1.59
C LEU A 143 -11.48 -18.04 1.76
N ARG A 144 -11.43 -19.33 2.15
CA ARG A 144 -12.64 -20.12 2.41
C ARG A 144 -13.27 -19.73 3.75
N PHE A 145 -14.61 -19.67 3.78
CA PHE A 145 -15.38 -19.23 4.95
C PHE A 145 -15.00 -19.96 6.26
N ARG A 146 -14.99 -21.29 6.25
CA ARG A 146 -14.63 -22.11 7.44
C ARG A 146 -13.23 -21.77 7.99
N VAL A 147 -12.28 -21.49 7.10
CA VAL A 147 -10.89 -21.14 7.47
C VAL A 147 -10.84 -19.72 8.02
N GLY A 148 -11.50 -18.76 7.37
CA GLY A 148 -11.59 -17.39 7.85
C GLY A 148 -12.22 -17.28 9.25
N VAL A 149 -13.27 -18.05 9.54
CA VAL A 149 -13.86 -18.13 10.88
C VAL A 149 -12.85 -18.65 11.92
N LYS A 150 -12.12 -19.75 11.61
CA LYS A 150 -11.06 -20.27 12.49
C LYS A 150 -9.95 -19.23 12.73
N MET A 151 -9.54 -18.47 11.70
CA MET A 151 -8.54 -17.39 11.83
C MET A 151 -9.04 -16.24 12.71
N ILE A 152 -10.29 -15.79 12.54
CA ILE A 152 -10.91 -14.73 13.36
C ILE A 152 -10.95 -15.13 14.83
N VAL A 153 -11.33 -16.38 15.13
CA VAL A 153 -11.31 -16.91 16.51
C VAL A 153 -9.88 -16.89 17.07
N ALA A 154 -8.89 -17.35 16.30
CA ALA A 154 -7.48 -17.35 16.71
C ALA A 154 -6.95 -15.93 17.01
N GLN A 155 -7.27 -14.95 16.16
CA GLN A 155 -6.90 -13.53 16.34
C GLN A 155 -7.52 -12.96 17.64
N ILE A 156 -8.81 -13.19 17.88
CA ILE A 156 -9.49 -12.73 19.10
C ILE A 156 -8.89 -13.37 20.34
N LEU A 157 -8.59 -14.68 20.31
CA LEU A 157 -7.91 -15.36 21.43
C LEU A 157 -6.53 -14.75 21.71
N GLY A 158 -5.74 -14.48 20.66
CA GLY A 158 -4.45 -13.78 20.80
C GLY A 158 -4.58 -12.41 21.47
N ALA A 159 -5.59 -11.61 21.08
CA ALA A 159 -5.84 -10.31 21.67
C ALA A 159 -6.32 -10.39 23.14
N VAL A 160 -7.15 -11.37 23.50
CA VAL A 160 -7.58 -11.62 24.89
C VAL A 160 -6.40 -12.04 25.77
N CYS A 161 -5.51 -12.90 25.26
CA CYS A 161 -4.28 -13.27 25.96
C CYS A 161 -3.37 -12.05 26.18
N ALA A 162 -3.22 -11.18 25.19
CA ALA A 162 -2.41 -9.96 25.30
C ALA A 162 -2.96 -8.98 26.34
N GLY A 163 -4.28 -8.77 26.35
CA GLY A 163 -4.95 -7.98 27.38
C GLY A 163 -4.71 -8.54 28.78
N SER A 164 -4.86 -9.86 28.95
CA SER A 164 -4.62 -10.54 30.22
C SER A 164 -3.18 -10.33 30.73
N VAL A 165 -2.19 -10.48 29.85
CA VAL A 165 -0.77 -10.26 30.18
C VAL A 165 -0.49 -8.81 30.58
N ARG A 166 -1.08 -7.80 29.91
CA ARG A 166 -0.92 -6.38 30.28
C ARG A 166 -1.39 -6.11 31.72
N PHE A 167 -2.53 -6.66 32.14
CA PHE A 167 -3.00 -6.54 33.53
C PHE A 167 -2.03 -7.21 34.53
N SER A 168 -1.49 -8.40 34.21
CA SER A 168 -0.50 -9.07 35.08
C SER A 168 0.81 -8.28 35.23
N ILE A 169 1.26 -7.56 34.19
CA ILE A 169 2.49 -6.77 34.22
C ILE A 169 2.32 -5.46 35.01
N SER A 170 1.15 -4.83 34.95
CA SER A 170 0.94 -3.45 35.41
C SER A 170 0.33 -3.32 36.83
N GLY A 171 -0.08 -4.43 37.46
CA GLY A 171 -0.51 -4.48 38.85
C GLY A 171 -1.83 -3.76 39.16
N GLU A 172 -2.13 -3.57 40.45
CA GLU A 172 -3.39 -2.97 40.92
C GLU A 172 -3.60 -1.51 40.48
N HIS A 173 -2.54 -0.82 40.04
CA HIS A 173 -2.59 0.56 39.54
C HIS A 173 -2.69 0.66 38.00
N THR A 174 -3.01 -0.43 37.30
CA THR A 174 -3.19 -0.40 35.83
C THR A 174 -4.37 0.52 35.45
N PRO A 175 -4.17 1.64 34.75
CA PRO A 175 -5.30 2.43 34.27
C PRO A 175 -6.11 1.64 33.24
N TYR A 176 -7.44 1.73 33.35
CA TYR A 176 -8.39 1.06 32.46
C TYR A 176 -8.16 1.41 30.98
N ILE A 177 -8.51 0.48 30.09
CA ILE A 177 -8.35 0.68 28.64
C ILE A 177 -9.60 1.41 28.12
N ASN A 178 -9.69 2.70 28.41
CA ASN A 178 -10.78 3.59 27.98
C ASN A 178 -10.67 3.96 26.49
N ILE A 179 -10.97 3.00 25.61
CA ILE A 179 -11.18 3.25 24.18
C ILE A 179 -12.50 4.00 23.94
N GLY A 180 -12.48 4.96 23.04
CA GLY A 180 -13.62 5.84 22.76
C GLY A 180 -13.20 7.17 22.14
N PRO A 181 -14.15 8.11 21.99
CA PRO A 181 -13.85 9.49 21.62
C PRO A 181 -12.99 10.14 22.70
N LYS A 182 -11.99 10.93 22.29
CA LYS A 182 -11.22 11.79 23.20
C LYS A 182 -12.02 13.04 23.56
N VAL A 183 -11.55 13.79 24.56
CA VAL A 183 -12.19 15.03 25.03
C VAL A 183 -12.47 15.97 23.84
N GLY A 184 -13.68 16.54 23.81
CA GLY A 184 -14.15 17.40 22.73
C GLY A 184 -14.72 16.67 21.50
N HIS A 185 -14.56 15.35 21.39
CA HIS A 185 -14.97 14.56 20.23
C HIS A 185 -16.18 13.66 20.51
N ASN A 186 -16.81 13.14 19.44
CA ASN A 186 -17.98 12.27 19.50
C ASN A 186 -17.82 10.99 18.67
N TRP A 187 -18.73 10.03 18.87
CA TRP A 187 -18.68 8.72 18.20
C TRP A 187 -18.78 8.76 16.67
N GLY A 188 -19.43 9.78 16.07
CA GLY A 188 -19.44 9.97 14.62
C GLY A 188 -18.06 10.33 14.05
N GLN A 189 -17.27 11.12 14.78
CA GLN A 189 -15.88 11.40 14.41
C GLN A 189 -14.99 10.15 14.58
N VAL A 190 -15.22 9.34 15.63
CA VAL A 190 -14.54 8.03 15.78
C VAL A 190 -14.87 7.11 14.61
N ALA A 191 -16.16 6.99 14.26
CA ALA A 191 -16.64 6.20 13.14
C ALA A 191 -15.97 6.63 11.82
N PHE A 192 -15.95 7.94 11.55
CA PHE A 192 -15.31 8.51 10.37
C PHE A 192 -13.83 8.08 10.23
N VAL A 193 -13.05 8.20 11.31
CA VAL A 193 -11.61 7.90 11.23
C VAL A 193 -11.35 6.38 11.19
N GLU A 194 -12.01 5.57 12.03
CA GLU A 194 -11.81 4.11 12.00
C GLU A 194 -12.30 3.51 10.66
N ILE A 195 -13.47 3.90 10.14
CA ILE A 195 -13.97 3.38 8.85
C ILE A 195 -12.99 3.72 7.71
N LEU A 196 -12.51 4.96 7.64
CA LEU A 196 -11.63 5.38 6.53
C LEU A 196 -10.25 4.71 6.64
N TYR A 197 -9.59 4.71 7.79
CA TYR A 197 -8.26 4.08 7.89
C TYR A 197 -8.31 2.54 7.93
N THR A 198 -9.39 1.91 8.41
CA THR A 198 -9.58 0.46 8.26
C THR A 198 -9.92 0.08 6.83
N SER A 199 -10.64 0.92 6.09
CA SER A 199 -10.80 0.73 4.64
C SER A 199 -9.49 0.90 3.89
N LEU A 200 -8.62 1.84 4.30
CA LEU A 200 -7.30 2.01 3.72
C LEU A 200 -6.37 0.82 4.02
N ILE A 201 -6.34 0.29 5.26
CA ILE A 201 -5.43 -0.83 5.58
C ILE A 201 -5.86 -2.11 4.86
N VAL A 202 -7.17 -2.33 4.72
CA VAL A 202 -7.73 -3.42 3.91
C VAL A 202 -7.44 -3.21 2.42
N PHE A 203 -7.65 -2.01 1.90
CA PHE A 203 -7.36 -1.67 0.51
C PHE A 203 -5.88 -1.89 0.16
N VAL A 204 -4.96 -1.40 0.99
CA VAL A 204 -3.52 -1.59 0.82
C VAL A 204 -3.15 -3.06 0.96
N PHE A 205 -3.66 -3.78 1.97
CA PHE A 205 -3.43 -5.23 2.09
C PHE A 205 -3.86 -6.00 0.83
N LEU A 206 -5.04 -5.72 0.28
CA LEU A 206 -5.51 -6.37 -0.93
C LEU A 206 -4.65 -6.00 -2.15
N ASN A 207 -4.24 -4.74 -2.29
CA ASN A 207 -3.37 -4.29 -3.38
C ASN A 207 -1.93 -4.78 -3.29
N THR A 208 -1.34 -4.93 -2.10
CA THR A 208 0.10 -5.24 -1.95
C THR A 208 0.40 -6.67 -1.53
N ALA A 209 -0.45 -7.29 -0.71
CA ALA A 209 -0.23 -8.66 -0.23
C ALA A 209 -1.05 -9.70 -1.01
N ALA A 210 -2.32 -9.42 -1.30
CA ALA A 210 -3.23 -10.41 -1.89
C ALA A 210 -3.36 -10.36 -3.43
N SER A 211 -3.02 -9.22 -4.06
CA SER A 211 -3.08 -9.02 -5.51
C SER A 211 -2.15 -9.98 -6.24
N THR A 212 -2.66 -10.74 -7.21
CA THR A 212 -1.83 -11.59 -8.08
C THR A 212 -1.06 -10.78 -9.12
N ARG A 213 -1.46 -9.53 -9.38
CA ARG A 213 -0.78 -8.62 -10.31
C ARG A 213 0.40 -7.89 -9.66
N ASN A 214 0.27 -7.47 -8.40
CA ASN A 214 1.32 -6.76 -7.67
C ASN A 214 2.18 -7.70 -6.79
N ASN A 215 1.67 -8.88 -6.42
CA ASN A 215 2.34 -9.89 -5.59
C ASN A 215 2.15 -11.34 -6.11
N PRO A 216 2.41 -11.64 -7.40
CA PRO A 216 2.34 -13.01 -7.93
C PRO A 216 3.30 -13.95 -7.20
N ARG A 217 2.95 -15.25 -7.17
CA ARG A 217 3.73 -16.29 -6.48
C ARG A 217 5.21 -16.32 -6.88
N ASP A 218 5.51 -16.15 -8.17
CA ASP A 218 6.86 -16.30 -8.73
C ASP A 218 7.72 -15.02 -8.69
N ASP A 219 7.11 -13.87 -8.36
CA ASP A 219 7.74 -12.54 -8.43
C ASP A 219 7.10 -11.66 -7.34
N ARG A 220 7.29 -12.06 -6.07
CA ARG A 220 6.67 -11.42 -4.90
C ARG A 220 7.35 -10.10 -4.55
N ASN A 221 6.55 -9.09 -4.25
CA ASN A 221 7.11 -7.79 -3.84
C ASN A 221 7.72 -7.86 -2.44
N GLY A 222 8.76 -7.04 -2.23
CA GLY A 222 9.46 -6.92 -0.95
C GLY A 222 8.82 -5.93 0.03
N PHE A 223 7.77 -5.20 -0.38
CA PHE A 223 7.26 -4.05 0.38
C PHE A 223 5.92 -4.27 1.08
N PHE A 224 5.18 -5.35 0.82
CA PHE A 224 3.81 -5.52 1.31
C PHE A 224 3.66 -5.29 2.83
N GLY A 225 4.55 -5.85 3.65
CA GLY A 225 4.50 -5.69 5.10
C GLY A 225 4.74 -4.25 5.56
N MET A 226 5.64 -3.56 4.86
CA MET A 226 5.94 -2.14 5.08
C MET A 226 4.75 -1.26 4.67
N ALA A 227 4.16 -1.50 3.50
CA ALA A 227 3.01 -0.76 3.01
C ALA A 227 1.80 -0.89 3.96
N ILE A 228 1.51 -2.10 4.45
CA ILE A 228 0.41 -2.34 5.40
C ILE A 228 0.68 -1.64 6.74
N GLY A 229 1.86 -1.82 7.32
CA GLY A 229 2.23 -1.20 8.61
C GLY A 229 2.15 0.34 8.55
N PHE A 230 2.61 0.94 7.45
CA PHE A 230 2.57 2.39 7.28
C PHE A 230 1.16 2.98 7.14
N VAL A 231 0.14 2.21 6.75
CA VAL A 231 -1.25 2.71 6.88
C VAL A 231 -1.64 2.93 8.33
N TYR A 232 -1.24 2.02 9.23
CA TYR A 232 -1.48 2.20 10.66
C TYR A 232 -0.80 3.46 11.18
N MET A 233 0.45 3.74 10.79
CA MET A 233 1.14 4.99 11.15
C MET A 233 0.41 6.24 10.64
N ALA A 234 -0.05 6.23 9.39
CA ALA A 234 -0.79 7.33 8.78
C ALA A 234 -2.06 7.63 9.59
N GLY A 235 -2.90 6.62 9.81
CA GLY A 235 -4.15 6.74 10.57
C GLY A 235 -3.96 7.07 12.05
N ALA A 236 -2.97 6.45 12.71
CA ALA A 236 -2.71 6.66 14.14
C ALA A 236 -2.27 8.09 14.46
N PHE A 237 -1.54 8.73 13.54
CA PHE A 237 -1.19 10.15 13.68
C PHE A 237 -2.33 11.09 13.26
N ALA A 238 -3.02 10.82 12.15
CA ALA A 238 -4.13 11.67 11.69
C ALA A 238 -5.32 11.66 12.68
N GLY A 239 -5.65 10.50 13.24
CA GLY A 239 -6.72 10.31 14.22
C GLY A 239 -6.33 10.60 15.67
N ALA A 240 -5.07 10.99 15.94
CA ALA A 240 -4.47 11.04 17.28
C ALA A 240 -5.25 11.89 18.29
N ARG A 241 -5.96 12.95 17.86
CA ARG A 241 -6.81 13.77 18.74
C ARG A 241 -8.27 13.31 18.83
N VAL A 242 -8.74 12.50 17.89
CA VAL A 242 -10.15 12.06 17.81
C VAL A 242 -10.39 10.82 18.67
N CYS A 243 -9.56 9.79 18.52
CA CYS A 243 -9.73 8.48 19.14
C CYS A 243 -8.36 7.82 19.46
N HIS A 244 -8.38 6.54 19.81
CA HIS A 244 -7.18 5.77 20.15
C HIS A 244 -6.62 4.91 18.99
N ILE A 245 -7.25 4.95 17.81
CA ILE A 245 -6.85 4.30 16.55
C ILE A 245 -6.46 2.83 16.74
N LEU A 246 -7.47 1.96 16.61
CA LEU A 246 -7.27 0.51 16.71
C LEU A 246 -7.04 -0.09 15.33
N LEU A 247 -7.93 0.23 14.36
CA LEU A 247 -7.95 -0.33 13.00
C LEU A 247 -7.90 -1.87 12.95
N ASN A 248 -8.32 -2.53 14.04
CA ASN A 248 -8.21 -3.96 14.23
C ASN A 248 -9.27 -4.46 15.20
N SER A 249 -10.19 -5.22 14.64
CA SER A 249 -11.36 -5.75 15.33
C SER A 249 -11.01 -6.75 16.45
N ALA A 250 -9.90 -7.49 16.33
CA ALA A 250 -9.46 -8.39 17.38
C ALA A 250 -8.94 -7.61 18.59
N ILE A 251 -8.24 -6.49 18.38
CA ILE A 251 -7.82 -5.59 19.47
C ILE A 251 -9.07 -5.03 20.15
N ALA A 252 -10.06 -4.53 19.39
CA ALA A 252 -11.29 -3.96 19.92
C ALA A 252 -12.10 -4.96 20.78
N VAL A 253 -12.29 -6.18 20.28
CA VAL A 253 -13.01 -7.25 21.00
C VAL A 253 -12.19 -7.76 22.19
N GLY A 254 -10.90 -8.03 22.01
CA GLY A 254 -10.03 -8.57 23.05
C GLY A 254 -9.88 -7.63 24.25
N VAL A 255 -9.70 -6.33 24.00
CA VAL A 255 -9.72 -5.29 25.04
C VAL A 255 -11.05 -5.29 25.78
N THR A 256 -12.17 -5.34 25.07
CA THR A 256 -13.52 -5.29 25.67
C THR A 256 -13.78 -6.47 26.60
N ILE A 257 -13.38 -7.68 26.20
CA ILE A 257 -13.54 -8.91 27.00
C ILE A 257 -12.72 -8.82 28.30
N VAL A 258 -11.48 -8.34 28.22
CA VAL A 258 -10.59 -8.26 29.39
C VAL A 258 -10.99 -7.11 30.32
N ASP A 259 -11.42 -5.97 29.78
CA ASP A 259 -11.93 -4.83 30.56
C ASP A 259 -13.25 -5.16 31.27
N PHE A 260 -14.15 -5.94 30.65
CA PHE A 260 -15.33 -6.50 31.31
C PHE A 260 -14.94 -7.40 32.49
N ARG A 261 -13.94 -8.27 32.32
CA ARG A 261 -13.44 -9.16 33.39
C ARG A 261 -12.85 -8.38 34.57
N SER A 262 -12.21 -7.23 34.34
CA SER A 262 -11.60 -6.42 35.41
C SER A 262 -12.58 -5.47 36.10
N THR A 263 -13.63 -5.00 35.42
CA THR A 263 -14.56 -3.99 35.95
C THR A 263 -15.94 -4.53 36.33
N GLY A 264 -16.34 -5.70 35.80
CA GLY A 264 -17.72 -6.19 35.84
C GLY A 264 -18.70 -5.42 34.93
N VAL A 265 -18.23 -4.42 34.17
CA VAL A 265 -19.06 -3.56 33.33
C VAL A 265 -18.74 -3.76 31.85
N MET A 266 -19.72 -4.21 31.06
CA MET A 266 -19.55 -4.41 29.61
C MET A 266 -19.58 -3.06 28.90
N ARG A 267 -18.41 -2.46 28.65
CA ARG A 267 -18.32 -1.19 27.92
C ARG A 267 -18.64 -1.40 26.44
N LEU A 268 -19.67 -0.71 25.94
CA LEU A 268 -20.12 -0.80 24.54
C LEU A 268 -19.10 -0.26 23.51
N ALA A 269 -18.06 0.42 23.98
CA ALA A 269 -17.09 1.11 23.15
C ALA A 269 -16.44 0.22 22.08
N GLY A 270 -15.85 -0.91 22.45
CA GLY A 270 -15.14 -1.78 21.49
C GLY A 270 -16.06 -2.49 20.50
N TRP A 271 -17.35 -2.67 20.83
CA TRP A 271 -18.36 -3.12 19.86
C TRP A 271 -18.59 -2.06 18.77
N GLY A 272 -18.52 -0.77 19.11
CA GLY A 272 -18.51 0.33 18.13
C GLY A 272 -17.31 0.24 17.18
N TYR A 273 -16.09 0.08 17.71
CA TYR A 273 -14.89 -0.10 16.88
C TYR A 273 -14.99 -1.33 15.98
N LEU A 274 -15.50 -2.47 16.46
CA LEU A 274 -15.77 -3.66 15.65
C LEU A 274 -16.69 -3.35 14.46
N MET A 275 -17.79 -2.60 14.68
CA MET A 275 -18.70 -2.23 13.59
C MET A 275 -18.03 -1.29 12.58
N HIS A 276 -17.29 -0.28 13.04
CA HIS A 276 -16.55 0.64 12.18
C HIS A 276 -15.51 -0.10 11.32
N ASP A 277 -14.75 -1.02 11.92
CA ASP A 277 -13.74 -1.82 11.24
C ASP A 277 -14.36 -2.75 10.18
N ILE A 278 -15.53 -3.35 10.45
CA ILE A 278 -16.24 -4.20 9.49
C ILE A 278 -16.73 -3.36 8.30
N ILE A 279 -17.32 -2.19 8.55
CA ILE A 279 -17.72 -1.24 7.49
C ILE A 279 -16.49 -0.81 6.67
N GLY A 280 -15.36 -0.55 7.34
CA GLY A 280 -14.07 -0.31 6.71
C GLY A 280 -13.64 -1.47 5.80
N ALA A 281 -13.78 -2.73 6.24
CA ALA A 281 -13.45 -3.90 5.43
C ALA A 281 -14.29 -4.01 4.15
N PHE A 282 -15.60 -3.75 4.23
CA PHE A 282 -16.47 -3.68 3.05
C PHE A 282 -16.04 -2.57 2.10
N LEU A 283 -15.82 -1.35 2.61
CA LEU A 283 -15.39 -0.20 1.80
C LEU A 283 -14.03 -0.44 1.13
N GLY A 284 -13.03 -0.93 1.87
CA GLY A 284 -11.70 -1.21 1.34
C GLY A 284 -11.70 -2.30 0.27
N THR A 285 -12.53 -3.34 0.44
CA THR A 285 -12.73 -4.39 -0.56
C THR A 285 -13.42 -3.86 -1.82
N TRP A 286 -14.39 -2.96 -1.66
CA TRP A 286 -15.07 -2.32 -2.79
C TRP A 286 -14.14 -1.39 -3.57
N LEU A 287 -13.36 -0.55 -2.88
CA LEU A 287 -12.34 0.30 -3.50
C LEU A 287 -11.31 -0.54 -4.28
N TYR A 288 -10.86 -1.67 -3.73
CA TYR A 288 -9.95 -2.61 -4.39
C TYR A 288 -10.53 -3.16 -5.71
N ARG A 289 -11.82 -3.52 -5.72
CA ARG A 289 -12.55 -3.95 -6.94
C ARG A 289 -12.61 -2.88 -8.03
N LEU A 290 -12.73 -1.60 -7.68
CA LEU A 290 -12.75 -0.49 -8.66
C LEU A 290 -11.40 -0.30 -9.35
N VAL A 291 -10.30 -0.46 -8.62
CA VAL A 291 -8.94 -0.24 -9.16
C VAL A 291 -8.33 -1.50 -9.80
N ARG A 292 -8.86 -2.69 -9.53
CA ARG A 292 -8.41 -3.97 -10.11
C ARG A 292 -9.56 -4.88 -10.54
N PRO A 293 -10.43 -4.44 -11.48
CA PRO A 293 -11.53 -5.27 -11.97
C PRO A 293 -11.04 -6.56 -12.67
N GLY A 294 -9.85 -6.54 -13.30
CA GLY A 294 -9.26 -7.71 -13.93
C GLY A 294 -8.93 -8.86 -12.97
N GLU A 295 -8.72 -8.60 -11.67
CA GLU A 295 -8.53 -9.70 -10.69
C GLU A 295 -9.82 -10.46 -10.35
N PHE A 296 -10.96 -10.01 -10.90
CA PHE A 296 -12.29 -10.62 -10.76
C PHE A 296 -12.87 -11.10 -12.11
N ASP A 297 -12.05 -11.21 -13.17
CA ASP A 297 -12.46 -11.81 -14.45
C ASP A 297 -12.63 -13.33 -14.27
N PRO A 298 -13.86 -13.89 -14.41
CA PRO A 298 -14.10 -15.31 -14.17
C PRO A 298 -13.38 -16.24 -15.14
N VAL A 299 -13.07 -15.78 -16.37
CA VAL A 299 -12.38 -16.62 -17.37
C VAL A 299 -10.92 -16.76 -16.98
N ALA A 300 -10.24 -15.64 -16.73
CA ALA A 300 -8.85 -15.60 -16.29
C ALA A 300 -8.62 -16.32 -14.95
N GLN A 301 -9.62 -16.35 -14.06
CA GLN A 301 -9.55 -17.12 -12.82
C GLN A 301 -9.60 -18.65 -13.02
N ILE A 302 -10.17 -19.14 -14.12
CA ILE A 302 -10.29 -20.58 -14.42
C ILE A 302 -9.08 -21.07 -15.25
N ASP A 303 -8.72 -20.36 -16.31
CA ASP A 303 -7.70 -20.80 -17.27
C ASP A 303 -6.30 -20.19 -17.03
N GLY A 304 -6.18 -19.23 -16.12
CA GLY A 304 -4.92 -18.54 -15.83
C GLY A 304 -4.46 -17.56 -16.93
N SER A 305 -5.33 -17.21 -17.87
CA SER A 305 -5.05 -16.23 -18.94
C SER A 305 -4.95 -14.79 -18.41
N GLU A 306 -4.45 -13.88 -19.24
CA GLU A 306 -4.49 -12.45 -18.89
C GLU A 306 -5.95 -11.93 -18.86
N PRO A 307 -6.35 -11.19 -17.81
CA PRO A 307 -7.69 -10.63 -17.71
C PRO A 307 -8.08 -9.77 -18.92
N ARG A 308 -9.35 -9.87 -19.36
CA ARG A 308 -9.90 -9.14 -20.50
C ARG A 308 -10.23 -7.68 -20.15
N GLU A 309 -9.21 -6.93 -19.75
CA GLU A 309 -9.33 -5.50 -19.43
C GLU A 309 -9.44 -4.64 -20.69
N THR A 310 -10.65 -4.15 -20.96
CA THR A 310 -10.90 -3.14 -22.01
C THR A 310 -10.13 -1.85 -21.73
N ARG A 311 -9.87 -1.04 -22.76
CA ARG A 311 -9.26 0.30 -22.60
C ARG A 311 -10.05 1.17 -21.62
N SER A 312 -11.38 1.07 -21.64
CA SER A 312 -12.28 1.79 -20.74
C SER A 312 -12.14 1.33 -19.29
N HIS A 313 -11.96 0.04 -19.02
CA HIS A 313 -11.71 -0.47 -17.66
C HIS A 313 -10.38 0.06 -17.12
N LYS A 314 -9.30 0.00 -17.92
CA LYS A 314 -7.98 0.53 -17.52
C LYS A 314 -8.03 2.04 -17.22
N ALA A 315 -8.75 2.81 -18.04
CA ALA A 315 -8.96 4.24 -17.80
C ALA A 315 -9.78 4.51 -16.52
N ALA A 316 -10.87 3.78 -16.30
CA ALA A 316 -11.69 3.91 -15.08
C ALA A 316 -10.89 3.56 -13.82
N SER A 317 -10.14 2.45 -13.82
CA SER A 317 -9.30 2.05 -12.68
C SER A 317 -8.18 3.03 -12.41
N ARG A 318 -7.59 3.66 -13.44
CA ARG A 318 -6.63 4.77 -13.29
C ARG A 318 -7.26 5.96 -12.57
N VAL A 319 -8.41 6.43 -13.06
CA VAL A 319 -9.14 7.58 -12.48
C VAL A 319 -9.55 7.30 -11.03
N CYS A 320 -10.04 6.09 -10.74
CA CYS A 320 -10.33 5.65 -9.37
C CYS A 320 -9.07 5.60 -8.49
N ALA A 321 -7.93 5.15 -9.00
CA ALA A 321 -6.68 5.09 -8.26
C ALA A 321 -6.16 6.48 -7.87
N GLU A 322 -6.09 7.42 -8.84
CA GLU A 322 -5.70 8.81 -8.56
C GLU A 322 -6.70 9.51 -7.61
N PHE A 323 -8.00 9.25 -7.76
CA PHE A 323 -9.02 9.71 -6.82
C PHE A 323 -8.77 9.22 -5.39
N ILE A 324 -8.66 7.90 -5.20
CA ILE A 324 -8.50 7.28 -3.87
C ILE A 324 -7.21 7.78 -3.21
N GLY A 325 -6.10 7.81 -3.96
CA GLY A 325 -4.84 8.27 -3.41
C GLY A 325 -4.86 9.74 -3.00
N THR A 326 -5.31 10.66 -3.88
CA THR A 326 -5.39 12.09 -3.52
C THR A 326 -6.41 12.36 -2.42
N PHE A 327 -7.53 11.63 -2.39
CA PHE A 327 -8.50 11.71 -1.30
C PHE A 327 -7.81 11.45 0.06
N TYR A 328 -7.08 10.34 0.18
CA TYR A 328 -6.36 10.05 1.43
C TYR A 328 -5.21 11.02 1.70
N VAL A 329 -4.52 11.53 0.67
CA VAL A 329 -3.45 12.54 0.83
C VAL A 329 -3.98 13.83 1.44
N VAL A 330 -5.09 14.36 0.92
CA VAL A 330 -5.73 15.57 1.47
C VAL A 330 -6.35 15.28 2.83
N LEU A 331 -7.06 14.17 3.00
CA LEU A 331 -7.67 13.75 4.27
C LEU A 331 -6.64 13.63 5.40
N THR A 332 -5.55 12.88 5.18
CA THR A 332 -4.50 12.67 6.18
C THR A 332 -3.83 13.98 6.56
N LYS A 333 -3.54 14.83 5.57
CA LYS A 333 -2.85 16.11 5.77
C LYS A 333 -3.72 17.12 6.55
N THR A 334 -4.99 17.27 6.15
CA THR A 334 -5.96 18.14 6.84
C THR A 334 -6.28 17.66 8.26
N LEU A 335 -6.46 16.35 8.48
CA LEU A 335 -6.62 15.78 9.83
C LEU A 335 -5.40 16.03 10.73
N ASN A 336 -4.17 15.91 10.21
CA ASN A 336 -2.96 16.25 10.98
C ASN A 336 -2.86 17.76 11.30
N ARG A 337 -3.31 18.66 10.40
CA ARG A 337 -3.27 20.11 10.63
C ARG A 337 -4.34 20.60 11.60
N THR A 338 -5.59 20.21 11.40
CA THR A 338 -6.69 20.47 12.36
C THR A 338 -6.40 19.90 13.75
N SER A 339 -5.69 18.76 13.80
CA SER A 339 -5.19 18.18 15.06
C SER A 339 -3.80 18.69 15.49
N ASN A 340 -3.31 19.80 14.91
CA ASN A 340 -2.02 20.44 15.23
C ASN A 340 -0.92 19.43 15.58
N SER A 341 -0.72 18.45 14.69
CA SER A 341 0.11 17.28 14.88
C SER A 341 1.56 17.57 14.49
N TYR A 342 2.48 17.44 15.46
CA TYR A 342 3.93 17.45 15.19
C TYR A 342 4.38 16.22 14.38
N SER A 343 3.55 15.16 14.30
CA SER A 343 3.89 13.90 13.61
C SER A 343 3.33 13.81 12.19
N GLU A 344 2.81 14.92 11.65
CA GLU A 344 2.39 15.04 10.25
C GLU A 344 3.42 14.51 9.23
N PRO A 345 4.74 14.79 9.32
CA PRO A 345 5.70 14.31 8.32
C PRO A 345 5.81 12.78 8.31
N TRP A 346 5.73 12.14 9.49
CA TRP A 346 5.66 10.68 9.61
C TRP A 346 4.37 10.12 9.02
N SER A 347 3.24 10.77 9.29
CA SER A 347 1.93 10.38 8.77
C SER A 347 1.89 10.44 7.22
N MET A 348 2.41 11.52 6.63
CA MET A 348 2.48 11.69 5.17
C MET A 348 3.50 10.77 4.50
N MET A 349 4.68 10.55 5.10
CA MET A 349 5.66 9.57 4.64
C MET A 349 5.05 8.17 4.54
N ALA A 350 4.38 7.76 5.62
CA ALA A 350 3.81 6.45 5.74
C ALA A 350 2.68 6.27 4.70
N LEU A 351 1.76 7.23 4.63
CA LEU A 351 0.68 7.22 3.64
C LEU A 351 1.19 7.12 2.20
N MET A 352 2.13 7.99 1.81
CA MET A 352 2.64 8.05 0.44
C MET A 352 3.36 6.75 0.06
N THR A 353 4.10 6.16 1.00
CA THR A 353 4.70 4.84 0.82
C THR A 353 3.62 3.79 0.55
N SER A 354 2.59 3.70 1.40
CA SER A 354 1.51 2.73 1.27
C SER A 354 0.73 2.86 -0.03
N LEU A 355 0.39 4.09 -0.45
CA LEU A 355 -0.39 4.35 -1.66
C LEU A 355 0.41 4.06 -2.93
N VAL A 356 1.66 4.51 -3.04
CA VAL A 356 2.50 4.23 -4.22
C VAL A 356 2.78 2.73 -4.34
N CYS A 357 3.08 2.03 -3.25
CA CYS A 357 3.21 0.57 -3.24
C CYS A 357 1.93 -0.16 -3.70
N SER A 358 0.75 0.45 -3.53
CA SER A 358 -0.54 -0.15 -3.86
C SER A 358 -1.04 0.13 -5.28
N LEU A 359 -0.69 1.29 -5.85
CA LEU A 359 -1.36 1.84 -7.03
C LEU A 359 -0.42 2.26 -8.18
N ARG A 360 0.90 2.19 -7.99
CA ARG A 360 1.88 2.52 -9.04
C ARG A 360 1.67 1.73 -10.34
N ASP A 361 1.31 0.46 -10.26
CA ASP A 361 1.04 -0.41 -11.41
C ASP A 361 -0.39 -0.28 -11.99
N VAL A 362 -1.21 0.62 -11.42
CA VAL A 362 -2.57 0.96 -11.87
C VAL A 362 -2.58 2.34 -12.55
N SER A 363 -2.11 3.38 -11.86
CA SER A 363 -2.09 4.77 -12.37
C SER A 363 -0.70 5.41 -12.44
N GLY A 364 0.33 4.77 -11.88
CA GLY A 364 1.58 5.45 -11.55
C GLY A 364 1.57 6.07 -10.15
N GLY A 365 0.41 6.30 -9.55
CA GLY A 365 0.26 6.75 -8.17
C GLY A 365 0.83 8.13 -7.91
N TYR A 366 0.42 9.14 -8.69
CA TYR A 366 1.02 10.47 -8.64
C TYR A 366 0.43 11.32 -7.52
N PHE A 367 -0.90 11.30 -7.36
CA PHE A 367 -1.69 11.92 -6.29
C PHE A 367 -1.46 13.43 -6.08
N ASN A 368 -0.83 14.08 -7.05
CA ASN A 368 -0.33 15.44 -6.99
C ASN A 368 -0.30 16.03 -8.42
N PRO A 369 -0.99 17.16 -8.68
CA PRO A 369 -0.99 17.76 -10.01
C PRO A 369 0.39 18.15 -10.52
N ALA A 370 1.30 18.62 -9.65
CA ALA A 370 2.67 18.99 -10.06
C ALA A 370 3.48 17.77 -10.52
N VAL A 371 3.34 16.63 -9.82
CA VAL A 371 3.96 15.35 -10.23
C VAL A 371 3.35 14.85 -11.54
N THR A 372 2.02 14.90 -11.66
CA THR A 372 1.29 14.48 -12.86
C THR A 372 1.73 15.27 -14.10
N VAL A 373 1.82 16.59 -13.97
CA VAL A 373 2.35 17.50 -15.00
C VAL A 373 3.82 17.19 -15.31
N SER A 374 4.67 17.00 -14.30
CA SER A 374 6.09 16.67 -14.47
C SER A 374 6.28 15.35 -15.25
N VAL A 375 5.49 14.32 -14.96
CA VAL A 375 5.55 13.04 -15.69
C VAL A 375 5.13 13.21 -17.17
N ALA A 376 4.06 13.96 -17.45
CA ALA A 376 3.64 14.28 -18.81
C ALA A 376 4.71 15.09 -19.57
N LEU A 377 5.30 16.11 -18.92
CA LEU A 377 6.36 16.95 -19.48
C LEU A 377 7.67 16.18 -19.72
N SER A 378 7.90 15.06 -19.01
CA SER A 378 9.07 14.20 -19.27
C SER A 378 9.06 13.59 -20.68
N ARG A 379 7.93 13.62 -21.40
CA ARG A 379 7.75 13.20 -22.80
C ARG A 379 8.17 11.76 -23.14
N ARG A 380 8.51 10.91 -22.16
CA ARG A 380 8.89 9.49 -22.35
C ARG A 380 7.76 8.57 -22.78
N GLY A 381 6.54 9.07 -22.97
CA GLY A 381 5.36 8.25 -23.31
C GLY A 381 4.83 7.41 -22.14
N VAL A 382 5.28 7.68 -20.91
CA VAL A 382 4.74 7.08 -19.68
C VAL A 382 3.33 7.58 -19.39
N LEU A 383 3.06 8.85 -19.73
CA LEU A 383 1.77 9.51 -19.56
C LEU A 383 1.53 10.44 -20.77
N ASP A 384 0.38 10.31 -21.42
CA ASP A 384 -0.07 11.25 -22.45
C ASP A 384 -0.80 12.45 -21.83
N VAL A 385 -0.79 13.59 -22.54
CA VAL A 385 -1.36 14.85 -22.02
C VAL A 385 -2.87 14.75 -21.76
N PRO A 386 -3.73 14.17 -22.64
CA PRO A 386 -5.14 13.96 -22.34
C PRO A 386 -5.39 13.16 -21.05
N THR A 387 -4.65 12.07 -20.83
CA THR A 387 -4.75 11.29 -19.58
C THR A 387 -4.28 12.11 -18.37
N ALA A 388 -3.17 12.86 -18.49
CA ALA A 388 -2.67 13.73 -17.42
C ALA A 388 -3.69 14.81 -17.01
N VAL A 389 -4.45 15.38 -17.96
CA VAL A 389 -5.52 16.34 -17.67
C VAL A 389 -6.64 15.69 -16.87
N TRP A 390 -7.05 14.46 -17.23
CA TRP A 390 -8.05 13.72 -16.45
C TRP A 390 -7.58 13.36 -15.04
N ASP A 391 -6.32 12.96 -14.90
CA ASP A 391 -5.71 12.72 -13.58
C ASP A 391 -5.75 13.99 -12.72
N VAL A 392 -5.35 15.16 -13.25
CA VAL A 392 -5.43 16.43 -12.51
C VAL A 392 -6.87 16.78 -12.12
N ILE A 393 -7.83 16.61 -13.03
CA ILE A 393 -9.26 16.87 -12.75
C ILE A 393 -9.78 15.98 -11.61
N ILE A 394 -9.48 14.67 -11.64
CA ILE A 394 -9.97 13.77 -10.61
C ILE A 394 -9.24 13.95 -9.27
N GLN A 395 -7.96 14.31 -9.29
CA GLN A 395 -7.21 14.70 -8.09
C GLN A 395 -7.88 15.92 -7.42
N LEU A 396 -8.20 16.98 -8.20
CA LEU A 396 -8.91 18.16 -7.68
C LEU A 396 -10.28 17.81 -7.06
N PHE A 397 -11.05 16.94 -7.72
CA PHE A 397 -12.34 16.46 -7.19
C PHE A 397 -12.19 15.63 -5.90
N ALA A 398 -11.16 14.78 -5.82
CA ALA A 398 -10.83 14.01 -4.62
C ALA A 398 -10.45 14.91 -3.44
N GLY A 399 -9.67 15.97 -3.70
CA GLY A 399 -9.33 16.97 -2.70
C GLY A 399 -10.55 17.73 -2.19
N ALA A 400 -11.43 18.19 -3.09
CA ALA A 400 -12.68 18.84 -2.72
C ALA A 400 -13.58 17.95 -1.84
N MET A 401 -13.68 16.65 -2.14
CA MET A 401 -14.44 15.71 -1.31
C MET A 401 -13.80 15.51 0.07
N ALA A 402 -12.48 15.31 0.15
CA ALA A 402 -11.77 15.18 1.42
C ALA A 402 -11.91 16.43 2.30
N THR A 403 -11.74 17.61 1.71
CA THR A 403 -11.96 18.92 2.33
C THR A 403 -13.39 19.06 2.86
N GLY A 404 -14.41 18.78 2.04
CA GLY A 404 -15.81 18.88 2.45
C GLY A 404 -16.17 17.95 3.61
N LEU A 405 -15.65 16.71 3.60
CA LEU A 405 -15.84 15.77 4.71
C LEU A 405 -15.16 16.25 6.00
N VAL A 406 -13.94 16.78 5.92
CA VAL A 406 -13.23 17.29 7.11
C VAL A 406 -13.88 18.56 7.67
N ALA A 407 -14.35 19.48 6.82
CA ALA A 407 -15.16 20.62 7.23
C ALA A 407 -16.47 20.18 7.93
N GLY A 408 -17.12 19.13 7.45
CA GLY A 408 -18.37 18.62 8.03
C GLY A 408 -18.23 17.95 9.41
N ILE A 409 -17.03 17.51 9.80
CA ILE A 409 -16.79 16.82 11.08
C ILE A 409 -15.98 17.64 12.10
N SER A 410 -15.24 18.65 11.66
CA SER A 410 -14.39 19.49 12.52
C SER A 410 -15.17 20.72 12.99
N ARG A 411 -15.18 20.96 14.30
CA ARG A 411 -15.91 22.10 14.91
C ARG A 411 -15.24 23.46 14.69
N HIS A 412 -13.93 23.45 14.46
CA HIS A 412 -13.12 24.60 14.05
C HIS A 412 -12.08 24.08 13.06
N VAL A 413 -11.89 24.79 11.95
CA VAL A 413 -10.87 24.48 10.94
C VAL A 413 -9.91 25.66 10.75
N ALA A 414 -10.24 26.82 11.30
CA ALA A 414 -9.40 28.00 11.41
C ALA A 414 -7.97 27.69 11.93
N ASP A 415 -7.02 28.52 11.50
CA ASP A 415 -5.58 28.39 11.73
C ASP A 415 -4.86 27.20 11.03
N ILE A 416 -5.40 26.64 9.93
CA ILE A 416 -4.54 25.91 8.98
C ILE A 416 -3.68 26.90 8.22
N ARG A 417 -2.56 27.28 8.84
CA ARG A 417 -1.57 28.17 8.23
C ARG A 417 -0.97 27.51 6.99
N LEU A 418 -1.06 28.23 5.87
CA LEU A 418 -0.30 27.90 4.67
C LEU A 418 1.19 28.10 4.94
N GLY A 419 1.61 29.25 5.49
CA GLY A 419 2.99 29.49 5.95
C GLY A 419 3.15 30.87 6.60
N ASP A 420 4.12 31.01 7.50
CA ASP A 420 4.34 32.25 8.29
C ASP A 420 5.55 33.08 7.80
N ALA A 421 6.34 32.57 6.85
CA ALA A 421 7.54 33.23 6.35
C ALA A 421 7.24 34.26 5.23
N PRO A 422 8.18 35.17 4.91
CA PRO A 422 8.06 36.08 3.78
C PRO A 422 7.80 35.33 2.45
N GLU A 423 6.97 35.91 1.58
CA GLU A 423 6.49 35.25 0.35
C GLU A 423 7.61 34.65 -0.52
N GLY A 424 8.75 35.33 -0.64
CA GLY A 424 9.90 34.83 -1.39
C GLY A 424 10.55 33.57 -0.79
N ALA A 425 10.53 33.43 0.54
CA ALA A 425 11.01 32.23 1.22
C ALA A 425 10.01 31.07 1.04
N VAL A 426 8.71 31.34 1.18
CA VAL A 426 7.64 30.39 0.89
C VAL A 426 7.74 29.88 -0.55
N ALA A 427 7.80 30.78 -1.52
CA ALA A 427 7.93 30.50 -2.95
C ALA A 427 9.14 29.60 -3.26
N PHE A 428 10.32 29.94 -2.73
CA PHE A 428 11.53 29.16 -2.93
C PHE A 428 11.41 27.75 -2.34
N VAL A 429 10.90 27.62 -1.12
CA VAL A 429 10.79 26.34 -0.42
C VAL A 429 9.75 25.43 -1.07
N GLU A 430 8.58 25.94 -1.42
CA GLU A 430 7.55 25.18 -2.15
C GLU A 430 8.03 24.73 -3.53
N MET A 431 8.71 25.60 -4.28
CA MET A 431 9.35 25.24 -5.55
C MET A 431 10.42 24.15 -5.36
N ALA A 432 11.33 24.30 -4.39
CA ALA A 432 12.47 23.41 -4.20
C ALA A 432 12.05 22.01 -3.73
N PHE A 433 11.15 21.90 -2.75
CA PHE A 433 10.70 20.60 -2.24
C PHE A 433 9.64 19.94 -3.15
N THR A 434 8.86 20.71 -3.91
CA THR A 434 8.01 20.13 -4.97
C THR A 434 8.88 19.63 -6.12
N CYS A 435 9.95 20.35 -6.47
CA CYS A 435 10.96 19.87 -7.40
C CYS A 435 11.58 18.54 -6.91
N LEU A 436 11.96 18.43 -5.63
CA LEU A 436 12.47 17.19 -5.07
C LEU A 436 11.44 16.05 -5.18
N THR A 437 10.18 16.29 -4.81
CA THR A 437 9.09 15.30 -4.88
C THR A 437 8.82 14.83 -6.31
N CYS A 438 8.74 15.75 -7.27
CA CYS A 438 8.56 15.44 -8.68
C CYS A 438 9.78 14.69 -9.26
N TYR A 439 10.99 15.07 -8.86
CA TYR A 439 12.22 14.42 -9.31
C TYR A 439 12.32 12.98 -8.78
N VAL A 440 11.97 12.74 -7.51
CA VAL A 440 11.93 11.39 -6.93
C VAL A 440 10.84 10.54 -7.58
N ALA A 441 9.67 11.10 -7.90
CA ALA A 441 8.64 10.40 -8.67
C ALA A 441 9.14 10.00 -10.06
N LEU A 442 9.74 10.94 -10.79
CA LEU A 442 10.35 10.65 -12.10
C LEU A 442 11.41 9.54 -11.98
N ALA A 443 12.35 9.68 -11.05
CA ALA A 443 13.51 8.79 -10.90
C ALA A 443 13.20 7.39 -10.33
N THR A 444 12.10 7.20 -9.60
CA THR A 444 11.81 5.92 -8.91
C THR A 444 10.45 5.30 -9.25
N VAL A 445 9.41 6.13 -9.39
CA VAL A 445 8.03 5.66 -9.62
C VAL A 445 7.82 5.35 -11.11
N THR A 446 8.44 6.16 -11.99
CA THR A 446 8.30 6.05 -13.45
C THR A 446 9.50 5.43 -14.18
N THR A 447 10.41 4.82 -13.43
CA THR A 447 11.51 3.99 -13.92
C THR A 447 11.31 2.54 -13.51
N MET A 448 11.90 1.62 -14.27
CA MET A 448 11.84 0.18 -14.01
C MET A 448 13.27 -0.28 -13.77
N ALA A 449 13.54 -0.77 -12.55
CA ALA A 449 14.90 -1.12 -12.12
C ALA A 449 15.41 -2.43 -12.74
N THR A 450 14.48 -3.31 -13.14
CA THR A 450 14.76 -4.64 -13.71
C THR A 450 13.56 -5.13 -14.50
N ALA A 451 13.81 -5.96 -15.51
CA ALA A 451 12.74 -6.67 -16.23
C ALA A 451 12.20 -7.84 -15.37
N SER A 452 11.28 -7.54 -14.46
CA SER A 452 10.47 -8.56 -13.76
C SER A 452 9.05 -8.64 -14.37
N LYS A 453 8.33 -9.75 -14.12
CA LYS A 453 6.95 -9.92 -14.62
C LYS A 453 6.02 -8.81 -14.11
N THR A 454 6.29 -8.31 -12.91
CA THR A 454 5.55 -7.23 -12.24
C THR A 454 6.12 -5.82 -12.44
N GLN A 455 7.30 -5.69 -13.07
CA GLN A 455 8.06 -4.43 -13.13
C GLN A 455 8.28 -3.81 -11.73
N GLN A 456 8.55 -4.65 -10.73
CA GLN A 456 8.68 -4.25 -9.34
C GLN A 456 9.87 -3.32 -9.12
N ASN A 457 9.60 -2.16 -8.53
CA ASN A 457 10.61 -1.35 -7.87
C ASN A 457 10.32 -1.37 -6.37
N ASN A 458 11.03 -2.23 -5.63
CA ASN A 458 10.76 -2.46 -4.22
C ASN A 458 11.08 -1.27 -3.30
N ILE A 459 11.74 -0.22 -3.81
CA ILE A 459 12.10 0.98 -3.05
C ILE A 459 11.32 2.24 -3.49
N ALA A 460 10.57 2.21 -4.60
CA ALA A 460 9.93 3.42 -5.15
C ALA A 460 8.97 4.10 -4.16
N GLY A 461 8.08 3.33 -3.52
CA GLY A 461 7.15 3.87 -2.53
C GLY A 461 7.88 4.47 -1.32
N LEU A 462 8.90 3.78 -0.81
CA LEU A 462 9.68 4.26 0.35
C LEU A 462 10.48 5.52 0.01
N ALA A 463 11.11 5.60 -1.17
CA ALA A 463 11.84 6.78 -1.62
C ALA A 463 10.90 8.00 -1.75
N TYR A 464 9.72 7.81 -2.34
CA TYR A 464 8.71 8.85 -2.48
C TYR A 464 8.15 9.30 -1.11
N GLY A 465 7.83 8.36 -0.22
CA GLY A 465 7.40 8.66 1.14
C GLY A 465 8.47 9.37 1.98
N ALA A 466 9.73 8.92 1.91
CA ALA A 466 10.85 9.55 2.60
C ALA A 466 11.10 10.99 2.13
N CYS A 467 10.93 11.26 0.82
CA CYS A 467 10.94 12.63 0.28
C CYS A 467 9.88 13.52 0.95
N HIS A 468 8.64 13.02 1.08
CA HIS A 468 7.59 13.73 1.82
C HIS A 468 7.91 13.92 3.31
N MET A 469 8.62 12.99 3.96
CA MET A 469 9.09 13.16 5.33
C MET A 469 10.08 14.31 5.46
N VAL A 470 11.15 14.28 4.65
CA VAL A 470 12.24 15.27 4.70
C VAL A 470 11.68 16.66 4.43
N SER A 471 10.83 16.78 3.41
CA SER A 471 10.16 18.04 3.10
C SER A 471 9.24 18.49 4.24
N GLY A 472 8.42 17.58 4.79
CA GLY A 472 7.53 17.87 5.92
C GLY A 472 8.24 18.28 7.21
N VAL A 473 9.49 17.89 7.42
CA VAL A 473 10.30 18.35 8.56
C VAL A 473 11.01 19.67 8.25
N ALA A 474 11.62 19.81 7.06
CA ALA A 474 12.47 20.96 6.74
C ALA A 474 11.69 22.21 6.27
N ALA A 475 10.54 22.04 5.62
CA ALA A 475 9.78 23.13 4.99
C ALA A 475 8.61 23.65 5.84
N LYS A 476 8.19 22.91 6.88
CA LYS A 476 6.93 23.15 7.62
C LYS A 476 6.86 24.53 8.27
N ASP A 477 7.92 24.96 8.96
CA ASP A 477 7.91 26.23 9.70
C ASP A 477 8.10 27.46 8.80
N ILE A 478 8.45 27.26 7.52
CA ILE A 478 8.60 28.33 6.52
C ILE A 478 7.33 28.46 5.68
N SER A 479 6.90 27.34 5.09
CA SER A 479 5.94 27.26 3.99
C SER A 479 4.78 26.33 4.27
N GLY A 480 4.65 25.80 5.49
CA GLY A 480 3.72 24.72 5.78
C GLY A 480 4.02 23.42 5.04
N SER A 481 5.02 23.34 4.16
CA SER A 481 5.36 22.15 3.39
C SER A 481 4.14 21.62 2.61
N ILE A 482 3.44 22.47 1.85
CA ILE A 482 2.19 22.13 1.14
C ILE A 482 2.46 21.14 0.00
N LEU A 483 3.35 21.49 -0.93
CA LEU A 483 4.02 20.65 -1.93
C LEU A 483 3.11 19.86 -2.87
N ASN A 484 1.87 20.30 -3.01
CA ASN A 484 0.84 19.66 -3.82
C ASN A 484 -0.31 20.65 -4.08
N PRO A 485 -0.56 21.06 -5.34
CA PRO A 485 -1.59 22.04 -5.69
C PRO A 485 -2.99 21.74 -5.16
N VAL A 486 -3.36 20.46 -5.04
CA VAL A 486 -4.67 20.09 -4.47
C VAL A 486 -4.73 20.26 -2.96
N VAL A 487 -3.60 20.12 -2.25
CA VAL A 487 -3.51 20.40 -0.81
C VAL A 487 -3.52 21.90 -0.55
N ALA A 488 -2.85 22.70 -1.39
CA ALA A 488 -2.89 24.16 -1.32
C ALA A 488 -4.33 24.66 -1.46
N LEU A 489 -5.05 24.18 -2.48
CA LEU A 489 -6.47 24.48 -2.69
C LEU A 489 -7.34 23.98 -1.53
N ALA A 490 -7.09 22.77 -1.02
CA ALA A 490 -7.82 22.21 0.11
C ALA A 490 -7.71 23.07 1.38
N PHE A 491 -6.51 23.55 1.71
CA PHE A 491 -6.27 24.37 2.89
C PHE A 491 -6.89 25.77 2.75
N SER A 492 -6.69 26.43 1.60
CA SER A 492 -7.34 27.71 1.28
C SER A 492 -8.88 27.61 1.33
N THR A 493 -9.45 26.50 0.84
CA THR A 493 -10.90 26.24 0.94
C THR A 493 -11.36 26.04 2.38
N LEU A 494 -10.60 25.32 3.22
CA LEU A 494 -10.94 25.15 4.64
C LEU A 494 -10.86 26.47 5.42
N ASN A 495 -9.82 27.28 5.17
CA ASN A 495 -9.70 28.62 5.75
C ASN A 495 -10.88 29.53 5.34
N ALA A 496 -11.34 29.43 4.08
CA ALA A 496 -12.46 30.21 3.57
C ALA A 496 -13.82 29.83 4.19
N VAL A 497 -13.99 28.59 4.68
CA VAL A 497 -15.20 28.17 5.43
C VAL A 497 -15.31 28.94 6.75
N ASP A 498 -14.19 29.20 7.43
CA ASP A 498 -14.12 30.00 8.65
C ASP A 498 -13.84 31.50 8.37
N GLY A 499 -14.01 31.95 7.12
CA GLY A 499 -13.96 33.37 6.72
C GLY A 499 -12.57 33.94 6.40
N ASN A 500 -11.51 33.12 6.41
CA ASN A 500 -10.17 33.54 6.01
C ASN A 500 -9.90 33.24 4.52
N HIS A 501 -9.77 34.28 3.70
CA HIS A 501 -9.60 34.19 2.25
C HIS A 501 -8.14 34.23 1.78
N GLU A 502 -7.23 33.56 2.48
CA GLU A 502 -5.84 33.36 2.06
C GLU A 502 -5.74 32.68 0.68
N SER A 503 -4.96 33.29 -0.23
CA SER A 503 -4.80 32.81 -1.60
C SER A 503 -3.77 31.67 -1.69
N CYS A 504 -4.21 30.51 -2.18
CA CYS A 504 -3.33 29.39 -2.52
C CYS A 504 -2.59 29.57 -3.86
N MET A 505 -2.84 30.63 -4.64
CA MET A 505 -2.28 30.77 -6.00
C MET A 505 -0.75 30.79 -6.02
N THR A 506 -0.12 31.44 -5.05
CA THR A 506 1.35 31.48 -4.92
C THR A 506 1.94 30.07 -4.79
N TYR A 507 1.33 29.22 -3.94
CA TYR A 507 1.73 27.83 -3.77
C TYR A 507 1.62 27.07 -5.09
N ILE A 508 0.42 27.07 -5.70
CA ILE A 508 0.14 26.33 -6.94
C ILE A 508 1.11 26.69 -8.07
N VAL A 509 1.43 27.99 -8.23
CA VAL A 509 2.39 28.45 -9.25
C VAL A 509 3.80 27.91 -8.97
N TRP A 510 4.31 28.06 -7.75
CA TRP A 510 5.68 27.65 -7.42
C TRP A 510 5.85 26.12 -7.35
N GLU A 511 4.82 25.40 -6.91
CA GLU A 511 4.75 23.93 -6.98
C GLU A 511 4.84 23.43 -8.44
N LEU A 512 4.09 24.04 -9.37
CA LEU A 512 4.15 23.72 -10.79
C LEU A 512 5.51 24.08 -11.42
N VAL A 513 6.10 25.22 -11.07
CA VAL A 513 7.48 25.58 -11.48
C VAL A 513 8.49 24.55 -10.95
N GLY A 514 8.33 24.08 -9.72
CA GLY A 514 9.11 22.98 -9.16
C GLY A 514 8.99 21.69 -9.98
N GLY A 515 7.77 21.32 -10.41
CA GLY A 515 7.54 20.19 -11.31
C GLY A 515 8.23 20.34 -12.68
N VAL A 516 8.24 21.53 -13.26
CA VAL A 516 8.98 21.81 -14.50
C VAL A 516 10.49 21.66 -14.27
N LEU A 517 11.03 22.26 -13.21
CA LEU A 517 12.45 22.18 -12.86
C LEU A 517 12.92 20.73 -12.63
N ALA A 518 12.12 19.94 -11.89
CA ALA A 518 12.37 18.51 -11.69
C ALA A 518 12.49 17.73 -13.00
N THR A 519 11.62 18.08 -13.96
CA THR A 519 11.62 17.47 -15.29
C THR A 519 12.92 17.81 -16.03
N CYS A 520 13.36 19.07 -15.99
CA CYS A 520 14.63 19.50 -16.58
C CYS A 520 15.84 18.79 -15.93
N ILE A 521 15.90 18.70 -14.60
CA ILE A 521 16.96 17.98 -13.89
C ILE A 521 16.95 16.49 -14.29
N PHE A 522 15.78 15.87 -14.40
CA PHE A 522 15.64 14.48 -14.82
C PHE A 522 16.10 14.22 -16.26
N PHE A 523 15.83 15.14 -17.20
CA PHE A 523 16.40 15.07 -18.56
C PHE A 523 17.94 15.06 -18.53
N LEU A 524 18.56 15.86 -17.65
CA LEU A 524 20.02 15.95 -17.51
C LEU A 524 20.64 14.74 -16.80
N THR A 525 19.98 14.17 -15.79
CA THR A 525 20.53 13.06 -14.99
C THR A 525 20.18 11.67 -15.54
N HIS A 526 19.13 11.53 -16.34
CA HIS A 526 18.69 10.25 -16.93
C HIS A 526 18.64 10.25 -18.48
N PRO A 527 19.66 10.77 -19.20
CA PRO A 527 19.64 10.84 -20.67
C PRO A 527 19.55 9.46 -21.34
N HIS A 528 20.02 8.41 -20.68
CA HIS A 528 19.93 7.02 -21.15
C HIS A 528 18.48 6.55 -21.39
N LEU A 529 17.49 7.10 -20.66
CA LEU A 529 16.07 6.79 -20.85
C LEU A 529 15.44 7.43 -22.11
N TYR A 530 16.22 8.25 -22.83
CA TYR A 530 15.80 8.95 -24.04
C TYR A 530 16.50 8.45 -25.30
N ALA A 531 17.63 7.75 -25.17
CA ALA A 531 18.49 7.33 -26.29
C ALA A 531 17.78 6.44 -27.32
N GLY A 532 16.84 5.59 -26.91
CA GLY A 532 16.11 4.66 -27.79
C GLY A 532 15.03 5.27 -28.69
N ARG A 533 14.95 6.60 -28.83
CA ARG A 533 13.93 7.29 -29.65
C ARG A 533 14.46 8.06 -30.87
N GLY A 534 15.77 8.13 -31.03
CA GLY A 534 16.43 8.77 -32.18
C GLY A 534 17.07 7.74 -33.10
N GLY A 535 16.27 7.04 -33.92
CA GLY A 535 16.80 6.10 -34.90
C GLY A 535 15.79 5.06 -35.38
N LYS A 536 15.26 5.26 -36.58
CA LYS A 536 15.17 4.12 -37.51
C LYS A 536 16.60 3.87 -38.03
N ASP A 537 16.90 2.62 -38.35
CA ASP A 537 18.16 2.19 -38.96
C ASP A 537 19.41 2.28 -38.05
N ILE A 538 19.44 1.45 -37.00
CA ILE A 538 20.67 0.71 -36.66
C ILE A 538 20.27 -0.76 -36.52
N ASP A 539 20.88 -1.60 -37.36
CA ASP A 539 20.72 -3.06 -37.32
C ASP A 539 21.54 -3.61 -36.14
N VAL A 540 20.88 -4.29 -35.20
CA VAL A 540 21.52 -4.77 -33.96
C VAL A 540 21.70 -6.29 -34.00
N ASP A 541 22.63 -6.72 -34.84
CA ASP A 541 23.26 -8.04 -34.73
C ASP A 541 24.74 -7.91 -34.32
N SER A 542 24.97 -7.34 -33.14
CA SER A 542 26.22 -7.50 -32.41
C SER A 542 26.04 -7.25 -30.92
N ARG A 543 26.14 -8.29 -30.11
CA ARG A 543 26.36 -8.16 -28.65
C ARG A 543 27.81 -7.78 -28.40
N VAL A 544 28.06 -6.63 -27.77
CA VAL A 544 29.37 -6.31 -27.16
C VAL A 544 29.13 -5.73 -25.75
N PRO A 545 29.90 -6.11 -24.71
CA PRO A 545 29.62 -5.68 -23.34
C PRO A 545 30.06 -4.24 -23.05
N VAL A 546 29.42 -3.64 -22.05
CA VAL A 546 29.76 -2.32 -21.50
C VAL A 546 31.08 -2.39 -20.74
N LEU A 547 32.21 -2.07 -21.39
CA LEU A 547 33.51 -1.84 -20.74
C LEU A 547 34.59 -1.21 -21.65
N GLU A 548 34.32 -0.06 -22.28
CA GLU A 548 35.39 0.75 -22.92
C GLU A 548 34.99 2.23 -23.08
N LEU A 549 34.91 2.95 -21.95
CA LEU A 549 34.76 4.42 -21.94
C LEU A 549 35.62 5.03 -20.82
N ALA A 550 36.85 4.51 -20.73
CA ALA A 550 37.92 4.94 -19.83
C ALA A 550 39.29 4.60 -20.46
N ALA A 551 39.57 5.19 -21.61
CA ALA A 551 40.86 5.24 -22.30
C ALA A 551 40.97 6.58 -23.04
#